data_AF-A0A536UC51-F1
#
_entry.id   AF-A0A536UC51-F1
#
_cell.length_a   1.000
_cell.length_b   1.000
_cell.length_c   1.000
_cell.angle_alpha   90.00
_cell.angle_beta   90.00
_cell.angle_gamma   90.00
#
_symmetry.space_group_name_H-M   'P 1'
#
loop_
_entity.id
_entity.type
_entity.pdbx_description
1 polymer ?
#
loop_
_entity_poly.entity_id
_entity_poly.type
_entity_poly.pdbx_seq_one_letter_code
_entity_poly.pdbx_strand_id
1 'polypeptide(L)'
;MPQNINHRRRDLLSLAAATLAATQFGGIGPSKGETQSDKATTGVRASVGTFAPLKRVEAGLLNVGYAEAGPPDGPAVILLHGWPYDIHSFVEVTPLLAQAGYRVIVPYLR
;
A
#
# COMPACT_ATOMS: atom_id res chain seq x y z
N MET A 1 -16.10 -15.70 29.90
CA MET A 1 -14.81 -15.65 29.19
C MET A 1 -14.46 -14.20 28.90
N PRO A 2 -13.64 -13.52 29.72
CA PRO A 2 -13.23 -12.14 29.41
C PRO A 2 -12.18 -12.16 28.29
N GLN A 3 -12.44 -11.39 27.23
CA GLN A 3 -11.53 -11.22 26.09
C GLN A 3 -10.41 -10.24 26.47
N ASN A 4 -9.17 -10.70 26.46
CA ASN A 4 -7.99 -9.90 26.83
C ASN A 4 -7.48 -9.16 25.57
N ILE A 5 -7.83 -7.89 25.44
CA ILE A 5 -7.39 -7.03 24.33
C ILE A 5 -5.94 -6.59 24.61
N ASN A 6 -5.02 -6.98 23.72
CA ASN A 6 -3.59 -6.72 23.89
C ASN A 6 -3.24 -5.29 23.42
N HIS A 7 -3.20 -4.34 24.34
CA HIS A 7 -2.98 -2.90 24.06
C HIS A 7 -1.53 -2.53 23.67
N ARG A 8 -0.58 -3.47 23.80
CA ARG A 8 0.86 -3.27 23.62
C ARG A 8 1.31 -2.90 22.19
N ARG A 9 0.42 -2.97 21.19
CA ARG A 9 0.72 -2.55 19.80
C ARG A 9 0.57 -1.05 19.55
N ARG A 10 0.04 -0.28 20.51
CA ARG A 10 -0.30 1.14 20.32
C ARG A 10 0.81 2.10 20.75
N ASP A 11 1.91 1.59 21.28
CA ASP A 11 2.96 2.42 21.91
C ASP A 11 4.11 2.79 20.95
N LEU A 12 3.95 2.62 19.64
CA LEU A 12 4.97 2.97 18.63
C LEU A 12 4.85 4.40 18.08
N LEU A 13 4.29 5.33 18.86
CA LEU A 13 4.41 6.77 18.62
C LEU A 13 4.73 7.48 19.95
N SER A 14 5.99 7.45 20.34
CA SER A 14 6.55 8.39 21.30
C SER A 14 7.92 8.83 20.79
N LEU A 15 7.86 9.83 19.91
CA LEU A 15 9.01 10.50 19.32
C LEU A 15 9.58 11.48 20.35
N ALA A 16 10.83 11.26 20.74
CA ALA A 16 11.57 12.13 21.65
C ALA A 16 11.91 13.48 20.99
N ALA A 17 11.56 14.59 21.63
CA ALA A 17 12.07 15.91 21.30
C ALA A 17 13.14 16.29 22.34
N ALA A 18 14.42 16.17 21.94
CA ALA A 18 15.55 16.63 22.72
C ALA A 18 15.75 18.14 22.48
N THR A 19 15.64 18.94 23.53
CA THR A 19 16.04 20.35 23.57
C THR A 19 17.53 20.46 23.92
N LEU A 20 18.34 21.08 23.05
CA LEU A 20 19.58 21.72 23.45
C LEU A 20 19.74 23.06 22.73
N ALA A 21 19.93 24.10 23.54
CA ALA A 21 20.21 25.47 23.16
C ALA A 21 21.71 25.68 22.91
N ALA A 22 22.08 26.56 21.96
CA ALA A 22 23.23 27.46 22.09
C ALA A 22 23.24 28.50 20.95
N THR A 23 23.47 29.73 21.36
CA THR A 23 23.64 30.97 20.59
C THR A 23 24.87 30.94 19.66
N GLN A 24 24.73 31.42 18.43
CA GLN A 24 25.79 32.22 17.80
C GLN A 24 25.24 33.10 16.66
N PHE A 25 25.31 34.39 16.94
CA PHE A 25 25.14 35.51 16.03
C PHE A 25 26.43 35.68 15.22
N GLY A 26 26.39 35.56 13.89
CA GLY A 26 27.53 35.88 13.05
C GLY A 26 27.45 35.31 11.62
N GLY A 27 27.44 36.20 10.62
CA GLY A 27 27.80 35.88 9.24
C GLY A 27 26.67 35.99 8.21
N ILE A 28 26.32 37.20 7.80
CA ILE A 28 25.50 37.42 6.59
C ILE A 28 26.42 37.25 5.37
N GLY A 29 26.57 36.03 4.89
CA GLY A 29 27.14 35.72 3.57
C GLY A 29 26.02 35.48 2.56
N PRO A 30 26.20 35.81 1.27
CA PRO A 30 25.15 35.57 0.27
C PRO A 30 24.92 34.07 0.11
N SER A 31 23.69 33.61 0.40
CA SER A 31 23.26 32.26 0.04
C SER A 31 23.01 32.20 -1.46
N LYS A 32 23.74 31.32 -2.14
CA LYS A 32 23.47 30.97 -3.53
C LYS A 32 22.25 30.03 -3.50
N GLY A 33 21.07 30.58 -3.74
CA GLY A 33 19.83 29.81 -3.79
C GLY A 33 19.87 28.84 -4.96
N GLU A 34 20.21 27.58 -4.70
CA GLU A 34 19.90 26.49 -5.63
C GLU A 34 18.38 26.36 -5.67
N THR A 35 17.82 26.60 -6.85
CA THR A 35 16.43 26.34 -7.16
C THR A 35 16.25 24.83 -7.04
N GLN A 36 15.67 24.39 -5.93
CA GLN A 36 15.21 23.02 -5.74
C GLN A 36 14.25 22.77 -6.89
N SER A 37 14.72 22.02 -7.88
CA SER A 37 13.88 21.47 -8.93
C SER A 37 12.78 20.74 -8.19
N ASP A 38 11.56 21.28 -8.29
CA ASP A 38 10.35 20.57 -7.93
C ASP A 38 10.37 19.29 -8.77
N LYS A 39 10.99 18.24 -8.23
CA LYS A 39 10.65 16.88 -8.60
C LYS A 39 9.18 16.82 -8.30
N ALA A 40 8.41 16.99 -9.37
CA ALA A 40 6.97 16.94 -9.34
C ALA A 40 6.63 15.75 -8.45
N THR A 41 6.11 16.04 -7.26
CA THR A 41 5.20 15.14 -6.59
C THR A 41 4.03 15.09 -7.55
N THR A 42 4.17 14.28 -8.61
CA THR A 42 3.06 13.80 -9.41
C THR A 42 2.27 13.02 -8.39
N GLY A 43 1.38 13.73 -7.69
CA GLY A 43 0.40 13.13 -6.81
C GLY A 43 -0.18 11.99 -7.63
N VAL A 44 -0.07 10.78 -7.11
CA VAL A 44 -0.60 9.58 -7.75
C VAL A 44 -2.08 9.86 -7.89
N ARG A 45 -2.47 10.41 -9.04
CA ARG A 45 -3.85 10.58 -9.39
C ARG A 45 -4.29 9.14 -9.55
N ALA A 46 -5.05 8.65 -8.57
CA ALA A 46 -5.70 7.36 -8.61
C ALA A 46 -6.40 7.25 -9.96
N SER A 47 -5.73 6.67 -10.95
CA SER A 47 -6.42 6.13 -12.10
C SER A 47 -7.32 5.08 -11.48
N VAL A 48 -8.64 5.24 -11.60
CA VAL A 48 -9.58 4.19 -11.23
C VAL A 48 -9.26 3.03 -12.17
N GLY A 49 -8.33 2.19 -11.75
CA GLY A 49 -7.91 1.05 -12.51
C GLY A 49 -9.08 0.09 -12.63
N THR A 50 -9.10 -0.68 -13.70
CA THR A 50 -9.90 -1.88 -13.74
C THR A 50 -8.95 -3.06 -13.84
N PHE A 51 -9.40 -4.22 -13.39
CA PHE A 51 -8.64 -5.43 -13.63
C PHE A 51 -8.65 -5.80 -15.11
N ALA A 52 -7.63 -6.55 -15.52
CA ALA A 52 -7.69 -7.32 -16.76
C ALA A 52 -8.90 -8.27 -16.74
N PRO A 53 -9.31 -8.82 -17.90
CA PRO A 53 -10.42 -9.78 -17.95
C PRO A 53 -10.29 -10.88 -16.90
N LEU A 54 -11.38 -11.09 -16.16
CA LEU A 54 -11.40 -12.05 -15.05
C LEU A 54 -11.23 -13.47 -15.57
N LYS A 55 -10.44 -14.24 -14.83
CA LYS A 55 -10.31 -15.68 -15.01
C LYS A 55 -11.34 -16.39 -14.14
N ARG A 56 -11.53 -17.68 -14.41
CA ARG A 56 -12.45 -18.54 -13.68
C ARG A 56 -11.80 -19.87 -13.36
N VAL A 57 -12.17 -20.45 -12.23
CA VAL A 57 -11.72 -21.77 -11.82
C VAL A 57 -12.83 -22.49 -11.05
N GLU A 58 -12.97 -23.79 -11.31
CA GLU A 58 -13.80 -24.67 -10.49
C GLU A 58 -13.07 -24.97 -9.18
N ALA A 59 -13.64 -24.52 -8.05
CA ALA A 59 -13.10 -24.65 -6.71
C ALA A 59 -14.15 -25.25 -5.77
N GLY A 60 -14.23 -26.58 -5.77
CA GLY A 60 -15.25 -27.32 -5.01
C GLY A 60 -16.63 -27.17 -5.64
N LEU A 61 -17.57 -26.55 -4.91
CA LEU A 61 -18.94 -26.30 -5.39
C LEU A 61 -19.09 -24.99 -6.16
N LEU A 62 -18.03 -24.18 -6.24
CA LEU A 62 -18.08 -22.83 -6.80
C LEU A 62 -17.24 -22.74 -8.08
N ASN A 63 -17.79 -22.08 -9.08
CA ASN A 63 -17.01 -21.51 -10.19
C ASN A 63 -16.64 -20.07 -9.82
N VAL A 64 -15.40 -19.86 -9.39
CA VAL A 64 -14.95 -18.60 -8.80
C VAL A 64 -14.34 -17.70 -9.88
N GLY A 65 -14.88 -16.50 -10.03
CA GLY A 65 -14.27 -15.42 -10.81
C GLY A 65 -13.17 -14.70 -10.02
N TYR A 66 -12.02 -14.48 -10.63
CA TYR A 66 -10.89 -13.82 -9.97
C TYR A 66 -10.06 -12.98 -10.95
N ALA A 67 -9.49 -11.89 -10.44
CA ALA A 67 -8.44 -11.15 -11.14
C ALA A 67 -7.07 -11.77 -10.82
N GLU A 68 -6.16 -11.73 -11.79
CA GLU A 68 -4.79 -12.23 -11.63
C GLU A 68 -3.80 -11.24 -12.26
N ALA A 69 -2.69 -10.99 -11.58
CA ALA A 69 -1.60 -10.17 -12.08
C ALA A 69 -0.23 -10.66 -11.56
N GLY A 70 0.83 -10.24 -12.25
CA GLY A 70 2.20 -10.57 -11.90
C GLY A 70 2.70 -11.88 -12.52
N PRO A 71 3.95 -12.28 -12.24
CA PRO A 71 4.56 -13.48 -12.80
C PRO A 71 3.85 -14.75 -12.33
N PRO A 72 3.57 -15.74 -13.21
CA PRO A 72 2.83 -16.96 -12.84
C PRO A 72 3.59 -17.85 -11.84
N ASP A 73 4.92 -17.74 -11.80
CA ASP A 73 5.80 -18.48 -10.88
C ASP A 73 6.28 -17.62 -9.70
N GLY A 74 5.76 -16.39 -9.56
CA GLY A 74 6.06 -15.51 -8.44
C GLY A 74 5.44 -16.04 -7.13
N PRO A 75 5.95 -15.61 -5.95
CA PRO A 75 5.33 -15.98 -4.67
C PRO A 75 3.86 -15.56 -4.64
N ALA A 76 2.98 -16.47 -4.22
CA ALA A 76 1.54 -16.25 -4.27
C ALA A 76 1.07 -15.31 -3.16
N VAL A 77 0.22 -14.34 -3.53
CA VAL A 77 -0.52 -13.47 -2.61
C VAL A 77 -2.00 -13.51 -2.99
N ILE A 78 -2.86 -13.79 -2.01
CA ILE A 78 -4.31 -13.80 -2.18
C ILE A 78 -4.91 -12.63 -1.41
N LEU A 79 -5.59 -11.73 -2.12
CA LEU A 79 -6.25 -10.56 -1.52
C LEU A 79 -7.76 -10.84 -1.38
N LEU A 80 -8.22 -10.99 -0.15
CA LEU A 80 -9.62 -11.29 0.16
C LEU A 80 -10.34 -10.03 0.62
N HIS A 81 -11.43 -9.70 -0.05
CA HIS A 81 -12.25 -8.54 0.33
C HIS A 81 -13.15 -8.88 1.53
N GLY A 82 -13.68 -7.84 2.18
CA GLY A 82 -14.69 -7.99 3.23
C GLY A 82 -16.09 -7.66 2.72
N TRP A 83 -17.09 -7.81 3.59
CA TRP A 83 -18.41 -7.21 3.38
C TRP A 83 -18.40 -5.76 3.89
N PRO A 84 -19.05 -4.78 3.21
CA PRO A 84 -19.87 -4.87 1.99
C PRO A 84 -19.09 -4.51 0.71
N TYR A 85 -17.86 -5.00 0.55
CA TYR A 85 -16.99 -4.66 -0.59
C TYR A 85 -16.74 -5.86 -1.50
N ASP A 86 -16.00 -5.64 -2.59
CA ASP A 86 -15.65 -6.63 -3.58
C ASP A 86 -14.16 -6.52 -4.02
N ILE A 87 -13.79 -7.22 -5.09
CA ILE A 87 -12.43 -7.22 -5.63
C ILE A 87 -11.89 -5.82 -5.93
N HIS A 88 -12.75 -4.84 -6.20
CA HIS A 88 -12.33 -3.49 -6.58
C HIS A 88 -11.62 -2.74 -5.45
N SER A 89 -11.75 -3.20 -4.20
CA SER A 89 -10.93 -2.73 -3.08
C SER A 89 -9.42 -2.87 -3.32
N PHE A 90 -8.98 -3.74 -4.25
CA PHE A 90 -7.57 -4.03 -4.49
C PHE A 90 -7.07 -3.61 -5.86
N VAL A 91 -7.84 -2.81 -6.61
CA VAL A 91 -7.45 -2.31 -7.94
C VAL A 91 -6.09 -1.63 -7.92
N GLU A 92 -5.82 -0.82 -6.90
CA GLU A 92 -4.57 -0.07 -6.79
C GLU A 92 -3.43 -0.88 -6.16
N VAL A 93 -3.77 -1.81 -5.25
CA VAL A 93 -2.78 -2.64 -4.53
C VAL A 93 -2.20 -3.73 -5.44
N THR A 94 -3.03 -4.33 -6.28
CA THR A 94 -2.67 -5.44 -7.17
C THR A 94 -1.48 -5.13 -8.08
N PRO A 95 -1.44 -4.01 -8.84
CA PRO A 95 -0.29 -3.69 -9.69
C PRO A 95 0.98 -3.40 -8.89
N LEU A 96 0.89 -2.90 -7.65
CA LEU A 96 2.07 -2.65 -6.81
C LEU A 96 2.73 -3.97 -6.40
N LEU A 97 1.94 -4.94 -5.96
CA LEU A 97 2.43 -6.28 -5.60
C LEU A 97 2.92 -7.05 -6.83
N ALA A 98 2.23 -6.94 -7.97
CA ALA A 98 2.66 -7.56 -9.22
C ALA A 98 4.02 -7.01 -9.69
N GLN A 99 4.24 -5.69 -9.60
CA GLN A 99 5.53 -5.06 -9.90
C GLN A 99 6.64 -5.48 -8.93
N ALA A 100 6.28 -5.79 -7.68
CA ALA A 100 7.21 -6.36 -6.70
C ALA A 100 7.51 -7.86 -6.94
N GLY A 101 6.98 -8.48 -8.00
CA GLY A 101 7.29 -9.85 -8.41
C GLY A 101 6.36 -10.91 -7.81
N TYR A 102 5.28 -10.53 -7.14
CA TYR A 102 4.30 -11.47 -6.60
C TYR A 102 3.29 -11.90 -7.66
N ARG A 103 2.82 -13.14 -7.55
CA ARG A 103 1.61 -13.60 -8.23
C ARG A 103 0.40 -13.23 -7.39
N VAL A 104 -0.36 -12.24 -7.83
CA VAL A 104 -1.50 -11.71 -7.07
C VAL A 104 -2.80 -12.29 -7.60
N ILE A 105 -3.61 -12.86 -6.70
CA ILE A 105 -4.93 -13.43 -7.01
C ILE A 105 -5.98 -12.70 -6.17
N VAL A 106 -7.02 -12.16 -6.81
CA VAL A 106 -8.10 -11.40 -6.16
C VAL A 106 -9.45 -12.02 -6.53
N PRO A 107 -9.96 -12.98 -5.74
CA PRO A 107 -11.22 -13.66 -6.01
C PRO A 107 -12.43 -12.88 -5.49
N TYR A 108 -13.58 -13.03 -6.16
CA TYR A 108 -14.87 -12.74 -5.53
C TYR A 108 -15.18 -13.80 -4.46
N LEU A 109 -15.73 -13.37 -3.33
CA LEU A 109 -16.27 -14.24 -2.30
C LEU A 109 -17.71 -14.69 -2.62
N ARG A 110 -18.15 -15.77 -1.96
CA ARG A 110 -19.50 -16.34 -2.06
C ARG A 110 -20.57 -15.51 -1.35
#